data_AF-A0A2T4AHA8-F1
#
_entry.id   AF-A0A2T4AHA8-F1
#
_cell.length_a   1.000
_cell.length_b   1.000
_cell.length_c   1.000
_cell.angle_alpha   90.00
_cell.angle_beta   90.00
_cell.angle_gamma   90.00
#
_symmetry.space_group_name_H-M   'P 1'
#
loop_
_entity.id
_entity.type
_entity.pdbx_description
1 polymer ?
#
loop_
_entity_poly.entity_id
_entity_poly.type
_entity_poly.pdbx_seq_one_letter_code
_entity_poly.pdbx_strand_id
1 'polypeptide(L)'
;MAPRWPHTISTWRPKKPKTQFRDVTLVGIDIDELKEQHGLPVQFHIGISILHTKDLHSLCHTSLPWTESQAKVIRSYHWVTQDPTYFCTKDNRFCFGKHKCIPLASLKENLEKLLKPHHPVILIAHGISTEKKLLQDLNINLKPIFIIDTTKAAHYPLQDSRNYSLKLLLQVFGIPVTSGMLHVAGNDAHFVLRILLMIAVSDVRRESKDTPTWVPVFEAIARAPLPQMPLTLHEKAVIGNRKAKGLERLAEDRAQDQAR
;
A
#
# COMPACT_ATOMS: atom_id res chain seq x y z
N MET A 1 2.39 16.35 35.18
CA MET A 1 2.91 17.28 34.15
C MET A 1 3.42 16.44 32.99
N ALA A 2 2.76 16.49 31.82
CA ALA A 2 3.20 15.76 30.64
C ALA A 2 4.37 16.51 29.96
N PRO A 3 5.39 15.80 29.43
CA PRO A 3 6.53 16.44 28.79
C PRO A 3 6.10 17.17 27.52
N ARG A 4 6.38 18.48 27.47
CA ARG A 4 6.19 19.31 26.27
C ARG A 4 7.33 18.99 25.29
N TRP A 5 7.01 18.23 24.24
CA TRP A 5 7.86 18.06 23.06
C TRP A 5 8.22 19.44 22.50
N PRO A 6 9.44 19.66 21.97
CA PRO A 6 9.90 21.01 21.64
C PRO A 6 8.96 21.68 20.66
N HIS A 7 8.69 22.95 20.94
CA HIS A 7 7.93 23.88 20.12
C HIS A 7 8.48 23.94 18.69
N THR A 8 8.14 22.97 17.83
CA THR A 8 8.04 23.24 16.41
C THR A 8 6.82 24.14 16.28
N ILE A 9 7.05 25.46 16.37
CA ILE A 9 6.12 26.47 15.89
C ILE A 9 5.65 25.95 14.54
N SER A 10 4.35 25.65 14.42
CA SER A 10 3.77 25.24 13.14
C SER A 10 4.24 26.25 12.10
N THR A 11 5.14 25.85 11.21
CA THR A 11 5.60 26.69 10.10
C THR A 11 4.49 26.83 9.05
N TRP A 12 3.34 26.20 9.30
CA TRP A 12 2.17 26.26 8.46
C TRP A 12 1.50 27.63 8.60
N ARG A 13 1.90 28.56 7.74
CA ARG A 13 1.08 29.73 7.45
C ARG A 13 0.06 29.32 6.38
N PRO A 14 -1.25 29.34 6.65
CA PRO A 14 -2.25 29.15 5.62
C PRO A 14 -2.05 30.21 4.55
N LYS A 15 -1.54 29.81 3.37
CA LYS A 15 -1.61 30.67 2.19
C LYS A 15 -3.02 30.53 1.60
N LYS A 16 -3.68 31.67 1.44
CA LYS A 16 -4.97 31.92 0.78
C LYS A 16 -5.13 31.18 -0.60
N PRO A 17 -6.36 31.13 -1.18
CA PRO A 17 -7.05 29.92 -1.67
C PRO A 17 -6.63 29.37 -3.05
N LYS A 18 -5.39 29.61 -3.48
CA LYS A 18 -4.84 29.07 -4.74
C LYS A 18 -3.62 28.16 -4.49
N THR A 19 -3.62 27.40 -3.39
CA THR A 19 -2.55 26.44 -3.11
C THR A 19 -2.79 25.16 -3.93
N GLN A 20 -2.07 25.01 -5.03
CA GLN A 20 -1.96 23.73 -5.72
C GLN A 20 -1.07 22.79 -4.90
N PHE A 21 -1.36 21.49 -4.95
CA PHE A 21 -0.39 20.51 -4.45
C PHE A 21 0.89 20.63 -5.26
N ARG A 22 2.04 20.59 -4.57
CA ARG A 22 3.32 20.47 -5.27
C ARG A 22 3.28 19.18 -6.09
N ASP A 23 3.69 19.25 -7.35
CA ASP A 23 3.77 18.09 -8.22
C ASP A 23 4.94 17.20 -7.78
N VAL A 24 4.61 16.14 -7.05
CA VAL A 24 5.55 15.17 -6.49
C VAL A 24 4.93 13.77 -6.57
N THR A 25 5.76 12.75 -6.58
CA THR A 25 5.32 11.37 -6.46
C THR A 25 5.57 10.86 -5.05
N LEU A 26 4.52 10.38 -4.39
CA LEU A 26 4.61 9.63 -3.16
C LEU A 26 4.85 8.15 -3.52
N VAL A 27 5.95 7.58 -3.04
CA VAL A 27 6.31 6.18 -3.29
C VAL A 27 6.33 5.43 -1.97
N GLY A 28 5.32 4.59 -1.74
CA GLY A 28 5.27 3.64 -0.64
C GLY A 28 6.16 2.43 -0.93
N ILE A 29 6.99 2.02 0.03
CA ILE A 29 7.82 0.83 -0.06
C ILE A 29 7.67 0.00 1.22
N ASP A 30 7.73 -1.32 1.06
CA ASP A 30 7.73 -2.28 2.16
C ASP A 30 8.50 -3.53 1.72
N ILE A 31 9.27 -4.13 2.63
CA ILE A 31 10.00 -5.38 2.43
C ILE A 31 9.48 -6.44 3.39
N ASP A 32 9.20 -7.63 2.86
CA ASP A 32 8.78 -8.78 3.65
C ASP A 32 9.55 -10.06 3.27
N GLU A 33 9.52 -11.05 4.16
CA GLU A 33 10.20 -12.35 4.03
C GLU A 33 11.69 -12.25 3.63
N LEU A 34 12.41 -11.24 4.14
CA LEU A 34 13.83 -11.08 3.87
C LEU A 34 14.65 -12.25 4.42
N LYS A 35 15.39 -12.90 3.53
CA LYS A 35 16.40 -13.90 3.85
C LYS A 35 17.76 -13.42 3.40
N GLU A 36 18.72 -13.55 4.29
CA GLU A 36 20.13 -13.20 4.06
C GLU A 36 20.99 -14.46 4.13
N GLN A 37 22.01 -14.54 3.27
CA GLN A 37 23.05 -15.56 3.31
C GLN A 37 24.41 -14.87 3.34
N HIS A 38 25.24 -15.19 4.35
CA HIS A 38 26.52 -14.50 4.60
C HIS A 38 26.38 -12.96 4.68
N GLY A 39 25.25 -12.47 5.20
CA GLY A 39 24.96 -11.03 5.30
C GLY A 39 24.50 -10.36 4.00
N LEU A 40 24.29 -11.11 2.92
CA LEU A 40 23.77 -10.60 1.65
C LEU A 40 22.32 -11.04 1.44
N PRO A 41 21.43 -10.15 0.96
CA PRO A 41 20.06 -10.51 0.66
C PRO A 41 19.99 -11.49 -0.52
N VAL A 42 19.33 -12.62 -0.32
CA VAL A 42 19.17 -13.68 -1.34
C VAL A 42 17.72 -13.89 -1.77
N GLN A 43 16.77 -13.54 -0.90
CA GLN A 43 15.35 -13.65 -1.18
C GLN A 43 14.57 -12.62 -0.36
N PHE A 44 13.59 -11.96 -0.99
CA PHE A 44 12.62 -11.11 -0.30
C PHE A 44 11.46 -10.75 -1.22
N HIS A 45 10.37 -10.29 -0.62
CA HIS A 45 9.26 -9.62 -1.29
C HIS A 45 9.47 -8.12 -1.17
N ILE A 46 9.26 -7.40 -2.27
CA ILE A 46 9.27 -5.93 -2.31
C ILE A 46 7.93 -5.41 -2.82
N GLY A 47 7.29 -4.60 -2.00
CA GLY A 47 6.09 -3.85 -2.32
C GLY A 47 6.44 -2.44 -2.74
N ILE A 48 5.82 -1.96 -3.81
CA ILE A 48 5.99 -0.59 -4.28
C ILE A 48 4.62 -0.03 -4.60
N SER A 49 4.25 1.09 -4.00
CA SER A 49 3.01 1.79 -4.31
C SER A 49 3.29 3.22 -4.71
N ILE A 50 2.58 3.73 -5.70
CA ILE A 50 2.84 5.01 -6.35
C ILE A 50 1.57 5.83 -6.33
N LEU A 51 1.66 7.05 -5.81
CA LEU A 51 0.58 8.02 -5.76
C LEU A 51 1.08 9.39 -6.21
N HIS A 52 0.50 9.92 -7.28
CA HIS A 52 0.83 11.26 -7.76
C HIS A 52 -0.03 12.31 -7.06
N THR A 53 0.59 13.36 -6.54
CA THR A 53 -0.15 14.45 -5.90
C THR A 53 -1.01 15.25 -6.88
N LYS A 54 -0.63 15.30 -8.17
CA LYS A 54 -1.48 15.90 -9.21
C LYS A 54 -2.81 15.16 -9.38
N ASP A 55 -2.81 13.84 -9.20
CA ASP A 55 -4.02 13.03 -9.31
C ASP A 55 -4.93 13.33 -8.11
N LEU A 56 -4.35 13.43 -6.90
CA LEU A 56 -5.07 13.91 -5.71
C LEU A 56 -5.65 15.32 -5.90
N HIS A 57 -4.87 16.23 -6.49
CA HIS A 57 -5.32 17.60 -6.74
C HIS A 57 -6.50 17.64 -7.72
N SER A 58 -6.42 16.84 -8.79
CA SER A 58 -7.48 16.74 -9.80
C SER A 58 -8.78 16.18 -9.18
N LEU A 59 -8.66 15.19 -8.31
CA LEU A 59 -9.80 14.62 -7.58
C LEU A 59 -10.47 15.63 -6.64
N CYS A 60 -9.73 16.61 -6.10
CA CYS A 60 -10.31 17.69 -5.29
C CYS A 60 -11.26 18.61 -6.08
N HIS A 61 -11.16 18.61 -7.42
CA HIS A 61 -12.04 19.39 -8.31
C HIS A 61 -13.11 18.52 -8.98
N THR A 62 -13.23 17.25 -8.57
CA THR A 62 -14.21 16.31 -9.12
C THR A 62 -15.33 16.06 -8.12
N SER A 63 -16.59 16.15 -8.58
CA SER A 63 -17.75 15.89 -7.73
C SER A 63 -17.82 14.42 -7.27
N LEU A 64 -18.18 14.21 -6.01
CA LEU A 64 -18.50 12.89 -5.44
C LEU A 64 -19.94 12.47 -5.80
N PRO A 65 -20.26 11.15 -5.81
CA PRO A 65 -19.39 10.01 -5.52
C PRO A 65 -18.48 9.67 -6.70
N TRP A 66 -17.30 9.16 -6.39
CA TRP A 66 -16.35 8.72 -7.40
C TRP A 66 -16.65 7.31 -7.92
N THR A 67 -16.21 7.06 -9.15
CA THR A 67 -16.21 5.72 -9.74
C THR A 67 -15.12 4.84 -9.10
N GLU A 68 -15.24 3.52 -9.25
CA GLU A 68 -14.18 2.58 -8.82
C GLU A 68 -12.81 2.89 -9.47
N SER A 69 -12.78 3.45 -10.67
CA SER A 69 -11.53 3.82 -11.35
C SER A 69 -10.85 5.02 -10.70
N GLN A 70 -11.62 5.99 -10.22
CA GLN A 70 -11.11 7.16 -9.49
C GLN A 70 -10.58 6.76 -8.09
N ALA A 71 -11.13 5.71 -7.48
CA ALA A 71 -10.60 5.14 -6.23
C ALA A 71 -9.26 4.42 -6.40
N LYS A 72 -8.86 4.05 -7.63
CA LYS A 72 -7.60 3.35 -7.96
C LYS A 72 -6.44 4.31 -8.29
N VAL A 73 -6.37 5.43 -7.56
CA VAL A 73 -5.31 6.43 -7.75
C VAL A 73 -3.95 5.97 -7.22
N ILE A 74 -3.94 5.05 -6.25
CA ILE A 74 -2.72 4.39 -5.77
C ILE A 74 -2.46 3.16 -6.64
N ARG A 75 -1.35 3.18 -7.38
CA ARG A 75 -0.90 2.03 -8.18
C ARG A 75 0.12 1.21 -7.40
N SER A 76 -0.10 -0.08 -7.27
CA SER A 76 0.75 -0.96 -6.46
C SER A 76 1.34 -2.10 -7.27
N TYR A 77 2.54 -2.48 -6.87
CA TYR A 77 3.35 -3.54 -7.45
C TYR A 77 3.85 -4.42 -6.32
N HIS A 78 3.90 -5.73 -6.58
CA HIS A 78 4.45 -6.72 -5.68
C HIS A 78 5.46 -7.54 -6.46
N TRP A 79 6.73 -7.43 -6.13
CA TRP A 79 7.78 -8.24 -6.75
C TRP A 79 8.36 -9.20 -5.73
N VAL A 80 8.61 -10.41 -6.20
CA VAL A 80 9.25 -11.46 -5.44
C VAL A 80 10.64 -11.62 -6.03
N THR A 81 11.65 -11.29 -5.26
CA THR A 81 13.05 -11.41 -5.67
C THR A 81 13.57 -12.73 -5.15
N GLN A 82 13.94 -13.62 -6.08
CA GLN A 82 14.31 -15.00 -5.77
C GLN A 82 15.48 -15.43 -6.64
N ASP A 83 16.28 -16.35 -6.10
CA ASP A 83 17.10 -17.27 -6.86
C ASP A 83 16.19 -18.25 -7.65
N PRO A 84 16.52 -18.63 -8.91
CA PRO A 84 15.69 -19.49 -9.77
C PRO A 84 15.24 -20.83 -9.18
N THR A 85 15.85 -21.30 -8.08
CA THR A 85 15.61 -22.63 -7.49
C THR A 85 14.46 -22.70 -6.47
N TYR A 86 13.84 -21.57 -6.08
CA TYR A 86 12.93 -21.53 -4.92
C TYR A 86 11.46 -21.19 -5.27
N PHE A 87 10.64 -22.22 -5.50
CA PHE A 87 9.20 -22.31 -5.20
C PHE A 87 8.27 -21.11 -5.56
N CYS A 88 7.59 -21.21 -6.71
CA CYS A 88 6.49 -20.34 -7.15
C CYS A 88 5.10 -20.95 -6.84
N THR A 89 4.77 -21.20 -5.57
CA THR A 89 3.44 -21.79 -5.22
C THR A 89 2.73 -21.16 -4.02
N LYS A 90 3.34 -20.20 -3.33
CA LYS A 90 2.73 -19.54 -2.17
C LYS A 90 2.44 -18.07 -2.49
N ASP A 91 1.25 -17.64 -2.10
CA ASP A 91 0.78 -16.25 -2.05
C ASP A 91 0.37 -15.53 -3.34
N ASN A 92 -0.82 -15.91 -3.79
CA ASN A 92 -1.72 -15.00 -4.50
C ASN A 92 -2.49 -14.07 -3.52
N ARG A 93 -1.85 -13.54 -2.46
CA ARG A 93 -2.51 -12.66 -1.47
C ARG A 93 -2.36 -11.16 -1.80
N PHE A 94 -1.62 -10.83 -2.85
CA PHE A 94 -1.53 -9.45 -3.33
C PHE A 94 -2.86 -9.02 -3.97
N CYS A 95 -3.50 -8.00 -3.39
CA CYS A 95 -4.88 -7.64 -3.74
C CYS A 95 -4.97 -6.54 -4.80
N PHE A 96 -3.88 -5.79 -5.03
CA PHE A 96 -3.88 -4.60 -5.89
C PHE A 96 -3.31 -4.86 -7.29
N GLY A 97 -3.26 -6.12 -7.72
CA GLY A 97 -2.78 -6.50 -9.04
C GLY A 97 -2.27 -7.93 -9.09
N LYS A 98 -1.25 -8.18 -9.92
CA LYS A 98 -0.53 -9.45 -10.01
C LYS A 98 0.87 -9.29 -9.44
N HIS A 99 1.35 -10.29 -8.70
CA HIS A 99 2.75 -10.34 -8.32
C HIS A 99 3.62 -10.66 -9.55
N LYS A 100 4.90 -10.33 -9.49
CA LYS A 100 5.91 -10.75 -10.48
C LYS A 100 7.11 -11.33 -9.76
N CYS A 101 7.56 -12.50 -10.20
CA CYS A 101 8.86 -13.01 -9.78
C CYS A 101 9.92 -12.39 -10.70
N ILE A 102 10.98 -11.83 -10.12
CA ILE A 102 12.11 -11.25 -10.85
C ILE A 102 13.43 -11.74 -10.27
N PRO A 103 14.46 -11.96 -11.10
CA PRO A 103 15.81 -12.24 -10.61
C PRO A 103 16.33 -11.06 -9.79
N LEU A 104 17.06 -11.34 -8.71
CA LEU A 104 17.69 -10.30 -7.88
C LEU A 104 18.57 -9.35 -8.71
N ALA A 105 19.33 -9.90 -9.66
CA ALA A 105 20.20 -9.14 -10.56
C ALA A 105 19.44 -8.10 -11.41
N SER A 106 18.16 -8.34 -11.72
CA SER A 106 17.33 -7.44 -12.51
C SER A 106 16.54 -6.44 -11.64
N LEU A 107 16.59 -6.54 -10.30
CA LEU A 107 15.79 -5.69 -9.42
C LEU A 107 16.10 -4.20 -9.62
N LYS A 108 17.38 -3.85 -9.64
CA LYS A 108 17.83 -2.46 -9.78
C LYS A 108 17.31 -1.82 -11.06
N GLU A 109 17.52 -2.48 -12.19
CA GLU A 109 17.04 -2.01 -13.49
C GLU A 109 15.51 -1.89 -13.52
N ASN A 110 14.79 -2.87 -12.96
CA ASN A 110 13.33 -2.83 -12.89
C ASN A 110 12.82 -1.66 -12.02
N LEU A 111 13.44 -1.40 -10.88
CA LEU A 111 13.13 -0.25 -10.02
C LEU A 111 13.40 1.07 -10.73
N GLU A 112 14.56 1.22 -11.34
CA GLU A 112 14.94 2.43 -12.08
C GLU A 112 13.98 2.68 -13.24
N LYS A 113 13.63 1.64 -14.01
CA LYS A 113 12.67 1.74 -15.10
C LYS A 113 11.27 2.11 -14.61
N LEU A 114 10.81 1.51 -13.50
CA LEU A 114 9.51 1.79 -12.91
C LEU A 114 9.41 3.24 -12.42
N LEU A 115 10.46 3.75 -11.77
CA LEU A 115 10.44 5.05 -11.09
C LEU A 115 10.98 6.21 -11.94
N LYS A 116 11.67 5.94 -13.06
CA LYS A 116 12.15 6.96 -14.01
C LYS A 116 11.11 8.02 -14.39
N PRO A 117 9.82 7.70 -14.67
CA PRO A 117 8.82 8.71 -15.01
C PRO A 117 8.23 9.44 -13.79
N HIS A 118 8.75 9.23 -12.59
CA HIS A 118 8.09 9.59 -11.33
C HIS A 118 8.93 10.51 -10.45
N HIS A 119 9.52 11.57 -11.00
CA HIS A 119 10.29 12.55 -10.24
C HIS A 119 9.56 13.90 -10.10
N PRO A 120 9.73 14.60 -8.96
CA PRO A 120 10.52 14.22 -7.78
C PRO A 120 9.80 13.19 -6.87
N VAL A 121 10.58 12.34 -6.19
CA VAL A 121 10.07 11.25 -5.32
C VAL A 121 10.15 11.62 -3.85
N ILE A 122 9.06 11.41 -3.11
CA ILE A 122 9.06 11.31 -1.65
C ILE A 122 8.85 9.84 -1.29
N LEU A 123 9.81 9.25 -0.58
CA LEU A 123 9.75 7.84 -0.17
C LEU A 123 8.98 7.71 1.14
N ILE A 124 8.02 6.79 1.20
CA ILE A 124 7.16 6.55 2.35
C ILE A 124 7.32 5.09 2.77
N ALA A 125 7.55 4.85 4.06
CA ALA A 125 7.59 3.51 4.62
C ALA A 125 6.98 3.48 6.03
N HIS A 126 6.85 2.29 6.60
CA HIS A 126 6.42 2.10 7.98
C HIS A 126 7.50 1.38 8.78
N GLY A 127 8.41 2.17 9.37
CA GLY A 127 9.63 1.66 9.98
C GLY A 127 10.72 1.40 8.93
N ILE A 128 11.25 2.47 8.34
CA ILE A 128 12.11 2.47 7.12
C ILE A 128 13.46 1.70 7.23
N SER A 129 13.82 1.20 8.41
CA SER A 129 15.17 0.67 8.68
C SER A 129 15.51 -0.51 7.77
N THR A 130 14.59 -1.45 7.57
CA THR A 130 14.79 -2.65 6.75
C THR A 130 14.93 -2.30 5.28
N GLU A 131 14.01 -1.49 4.75
CA GLU A 131 14.01 -1.02 3.36
C GLU A 131 15.31 -0.29 3.05
N LYS A 132 15.72 0.60 3.96
CA LYS A 132 16.94 1.40 3.78
C LYS A 132 18.19 0.51 3.75
N LYS A 133 18.32 -0.42 4.71
CA LYS A 133 19.45 -1.36 4.75
C LYS A 133 19.51 -2.18 3.47
N LEU A 134 18.39 -2.78 3.06
CA LEU A 134 18.33 -3.61 1.87
C LEU A 134 18.73 -2.84 0.60
N LEU A 135 18.17 -1.63 0.40
CA LEU A 135 18.51 -0.80 -0.75
C LEU A 135 19.99 -0.41 -0.76
N GLN A 136 20.59 -0.18 0.41
CA GLN A 136 22.02 0.09 0.55
C GLN A 136 22.88 -1.15 0.20
N ASP A 137 22.55 -2.31 0.76
CA ASP A 137 23.27 -3.57 0.52
C ASP A 137 23.24 -3.97 -0.97
N LEU A 138 22.17 -3.61 -1.69
CA LEU A 138 22.01 -3.86 -3.12
C LEU A 138 22.53 -2.72 -4.02
N ASN A 139 23.11 -1.65 -3.43
CA ASN A 139 23.57 -0.46 -4.14
C ASN A 139 22.48 0.14 -5.07
N ILE A 140 21.25 0.22 -4.56
CA ILE A 140 20.08 0.80 -5.21
C ILE A 140 19.82 2.17 -4.57
N ASN A 141 19.87 3.21 -5.39
CA ASN A 141 19.60 4.58 -4.94
C ASN A 141 18.36 5.14 -5.65
N LEU A 142 17.24 5.23 -4.92
CA LEU A 142 15.98 5.76 -5.43
C LEU A 142 15.95 7.30 -5.53
N LYS A 143 16.99 8.00 -5.05
CA LYS A 143 17.13 9.46 -5.03
C LYS A 143 15.87 10.21 -4.53
N PRO A 144 15.31 9.87 -3.36
CA PRO A 144 14.16 10.59 -2.83
C PRO A 144 14.57 12.00 -2.39
N ILE A 145 13.73 13.01 -2.66
CA ILE A 145 13.92 14.37 -2.15
C ILE A 145 13.57 14.48 -0.66
N PHE A 146 12.78 13.53 -0.15
CA PHE A 146 12.41 13.43 1.25
C PHE A 146 11.96 12.01 1.59
N ILE A 147 12.08 11.62 2.87
CA ILE A 147 11.65 10.30 3.37
C ILE A 147 10.68 10.52 4.54
N ILE A 148 9.52 9.88 4.49
CA ILE A 148 8.53 9.88 5.56
C ILE A 148 8.40 8.49 6.14
N ASP A 149 8.73 8.35 7.42
CA ASP A 149 8.43 7.16 8.20
C ASP A 149 7.10 7.34 8.92
N THR A 150 6.09 6.57 8.52
CA THR A 150 4.73 6.69 9.05
C THR A 150 4.62 6.29 10.52
N THR A 151 5.55 5.51 11.06
CA THR A 151 5.60 5.23 12.52
C THR A 151 5.77 6.54 13.30
N LYS A 152 6.74 7.35 12.87
CA LYS A 152 7.08 8.64 13.50
C LYS A 152 6.12 9.75 13.09
N ALA A 153 5.71 9.79 11.83
CA ALA A 153 4.81 10.83 11.32
C ALA A 153 3.44 10.81 11.99
N ALA A 154 2.99 9.64 12.48
CA ALA A 154 1.73 9.51 13.19
C ALA A 154 1.75 10.10 14.62
N HIS A 155 2.92 10.25 15.25
CA HIS A 155 3.00 10.60 16.67
C HIS A 155 2.31 11.93 17.00
N TYR A 156 2.59 12.97 16.21
CA TYR A 156 2.05 14.30 16.46
C TYR A 156 0.55 14.40 16.13
N PRO A 157 0.05 13.88 15.00
CA PRO A 157 -1.38 13.78 14.74
C PRO A 157 -2.19 12.98 15.75
N LEU A 158 -1.62 11.91 16.30
CA LEU A 158 -2.32 11.07 17.28
C LEU A 158 -2.10 11.50 18.73
N GLN A 159 -1.24 12.50 18.99
CA GLN A 159 -0.82 12.91 20.33
C GLN A 159 -0.32 11.73 21.18
N ASP A 160 0.38 10.80 20.55
CA ASP A 160 0.84 9.56 21.14
C ASP A 160 2.24 9.25 20.64
N SER A 161 3.18 9.08 21.55
CA SER A 161 4.58 8.80 21.24
C SER A 161 4.88 7.32 21.03
N ARG A 162 3.87 6.44 21.07
CA ARG A 162 4.04 5.01 20.81
C ARG A 162 4.29 4.77 19.33
N ASN A 163 5.27 3.90 19.05
CA ASN A 163 5.44 3.36 17.71
C ASN A 163 4.28 2.41 17.40
N TYR A 164 3.33 2.88 16.59
CA TYR A 164 2.21 2.06 16.15
C TYR A 164 2.68 1.03 15.12
N SER A 165 2.13 -0.18 15.20
CA SER A 165 2.21 -1.13 14.09
C SER A 165 1.31 -0.72 12.94
N LEU A 166 1.59 -1.21 11.73
CA LEU A 166 0.81 -0.92 10.53
C LEU A 166 -0.67 -1.26 10.76
N LYS A 167 -0.92 -2.45 11.31
CA LYS A 167 -2.26 -2.94 11.67
C LYS A 167 -3.00 -1.97 12.60
N LEU A 168 -2.32 -1.46 13.64
CA LEU A 168 -2.95 -0.58 14.60
C LEU A 168 -3.25 0.79 13.97
N LEU A 169 -2.38 1.34 13.12
CA LEU A 169 -2.68 2.57 12.38
C LEU A 169 -3.88 2.40 11.44
N LEU A 170 -3.98 1.26 10.73
CA LEU A 170 -5.14 0.96 9.88
C LEU A 170 -6.44 0.98 10.69
N GLN A 171 -6.44 0.36 11.87
CA GLN A 171 -7.59 0.36 12.78
C GLN A 171 -7.92 1.75 13.29
N VAL A 172 -6.93 2.50 13.79
CA VAL A 172 -7.10 3.87 14.31
C VAL A 172 -7.69 4.81 13.26
N PHE A 173 -7.25 4.70 12.01
CA PHE A 173 -7.73 5.57 10.94
C PHE A 173 -9.01 5.07 10.24
N GLY A 174 -9.52 3.89 10.63
CA GLY A 174 -10.69 3.27 10.00
C GLY A 174 -10.43 2.91 8.53
N ILE A 175 -9.19 2.53 8.20
CA ILE A 175 -8.83 2.04 6.86
C ILE A 175 -9.22 0.56 6.77
N PRO A 176 -10.03 0.16 5.78
CA PRO A 176 -10.42 -1.23 5.62
C PRO A 176 -9.20 -2.15 5.46
N VAL A 177 -9.18 -3.25 6.21
CA VAL A 177 -8.20 -4.34 6.10
C VAL A 177 -8.85 -5.65 6.52
N THR A 178 -8.61 -6.74 5.78
CA THR A 178 -9.08 -8.08 6.13
C THR A 178 -7.93 -8.96 6.61
N SER A 179 -8.28 -10.04 7.33
CA SER A 179 -7.30 -11.05 7.74
C SER A 179 -6.59 -11.62 6.52
N GLY A 180 -5.26 -11.75 6.58
CA GLY A 180 -4.43 -12.27 5.50
C GLY A 180 -3.94 -11.26 4.46
N MET A 181 -4.37 -9.99 4.51
CA MET A 181 -3.85 -8.93 3.63
C MET A 181 -2.53 -8.32 4.11
N LEU A 182 -2.26 -8.37 5.41
CA LEU A 182 -1.00 -7.94 6.02
C LEU A 182 0.08 -9.01 5.84
N HIS A 183 1.34 -8.60 5.98
CA HIS A 183 2.51 -9.44 5.71
C HIS A 183 2.52 -9.87 4.24
N VAL A 184 2.26 -8.90 3.37
CA VAL A 184 2.32 -9.01 1.92
C VAL A 184 2.86 -7.67 1.44
N ALA A 185 4.16 -7.62 1.15
CA ALA A 185 4.88 -6.38 0.90
C ALA A 185 4.12 -5.38 0.00
N GLY A 186 3.62 -5.84 -1.15
CA GLY A 186 2.81 -5.00 -2.06
C GLY A 186 1.50 -4.44 -1.48
N ASN A 187 0.81 -5.17 -0.60
CA ASN A 187 -0.36 -4.66 0.13
C ASN A 187 0.08 -3.67 1.20
N ASP A 188 1.13 -3.99 1.96
CA ASP A 188 1.61 -3.16 3.06
C ASP A 188 2.13 -1.81 2.53
N ALA A 189 2.89 -1.80 1.43
CA ALA A 189 3.26 -0.57 0.72
C ALA A 189 2.05 0.27 0.27
N HIS A 190 0.93 -0.37 -0.09
CA HIS A 190 -0.30 0.33 -0.45
C HIS A 190 -0.96 0.95 0.78
N PHE A 191 -1.05 0.18 1.87
CA PHE A 191 -1.60 0.62 3.14
C PHE A 191 -0.82 1.76 3.76
N VAL A 192 0.51 1.78 3.62
CA VAL A 192 1.36 2.89 4.06
C VAL A 192 0.96 4.21 3.41
N LEU A 193 0.62 4.22 2.12
CA LEU A 193 0.15 5.43 1.46
C LEU A 193 -1.25 5.86 1.93
N ARG A 194 -2.16 4.90 2.16
CA ARG A 194 -3.48 5.21 2.75
C ARG A 194 -3.35 5.80 4.17
N ILE A 195 -2.44 5.24 4.97
CA ILE A 195 -2.11 5.75 6.30
C ILE A 195 -1.55 7.17 6.22
N LEU A 196 -0.62 7.45 5.30
CA LEU A 196 -0.06 8.78 5.13
C LEU A 196 -1.15 9.84 4.85
N LEU A 197 -2.12 9.51 3.99
CA LEU A 197 -3.26 10.39 3.72
C LEU A 197 -4.07 10.67 4.99
N MET A 198 -4.29 9.65 5.82
CA MET A 198 -5.02 9.81 7.09
C MET A 198 -4.22 10.53 8.17
N ILE A 199 -2.89 10.37 8.21
CA ILE A 199 -2.00 11.17 9.05
C ILE A 199 -2.16 12.66 8.70
N ALA A 200 -2.16 13.01 7.41
CA ALA A 200 -2.38 14.39 6.96
C ALA A 200 -3.77 14.93 7.34
N VAL A 201 -4.82 14.10 7.20
CA VAL A 201 -6.19 14.46 7.62
C VAL A 201 -6.26 14.71 9.14
N SER A 202 -5.67 13.82 9.94
CA SER A 202 -5.62 14.00 11.40
C SER A 202 -4.79 15.21 11.80
N ASP A 203 -3.72 15.50 11.06
CA ASP A 203 -2.87 16.66 11.32
C ASP A 203 -3.65 17.97 11.15
N VAL A 204 -4.32 18.14 10.01
CA VAL A 204 -5.04 19.39 9.74
C VAL A 204 -6.26 19.58 10.64
N ARG A 205 -6.97 18.49 10.99
CA ARG A 205 -8.11 18.57 11.92
C ARG A 205 -7.72 19.03 13.31
N ARG A 206 -6.47 18.78 13.70
CA ARG A 206 -5.93 19.23 14.98
C ARG A 206 -5.52 20.70 14.93
N GLU A 207 -4.87 21.13 13.85
CA GLU A 207 -4.32 22.50 13.73
C GLU A 207 -5.31 23.53 13.20
N SER A 208 -6.32 23.11 12.45
CA SER A 208 -7.25 23.99 11.74
C SER A 208 -8.69 23.73 12.16
N LYS A 209 -9.43 24.82 12.43
CA LYS A 209 -10.88 24.79 12.63
C LYS A 209 -11.62 24.59 11.31
N ASP A 210 -11.07 25.09 10.21
CA ASP A 210 -11.63 24.93 8.89
C ASP A 210 -11.14 23.63 8.27
N THR A 211 -12.06 22.86 7.68
CA THR A 211 -11.73 21.62 6.97
C THR A 211 -11.35 21.95 5.54
N PRO A 212 -10.10 21.70 5.09
CA PRO A 212 -9.73 21.90 3.70
C PRO A 212 -10.50 21.00 2.75
N THR A 213 -10.68 21.47 1.51
CA THR A 213 -11.41 20.73 0.45
C THR A 213 -10.78 19.39 0.09
N TRP A 214 -9.50 19.18 0.38
CA TRP A 214 -8.82 17.91 0.16
C TRP A 214 -9.06 16.86 1.25
N VAL A 215 -9.57 17.24 2.43
CA VAL A 215 -9.80 16.28 3.52
C VAL A 215 -10.79 15.19 3.11
N PRO A 216 -11.99 15.50 2.57
CA PRO A 216 -12.91 14.46 2.11
C PRO A 216 -12.30 13.56 1.03
N VAL A 217 -11.46 14.13 0.15
CA VAL A 217 -10.77 13.41 -0.92
C VAL A 217 -9.81 12.38 -0.34
N PHE A 218 -8.99 12.78 0.65
CA PHE A 218 -8.00 11.90 1.28
C PHE A 218 -8.68 10.79 2.08
N GLU A 219 -9.75 11.11 2.80
CA GLU A 219 -10.56 10.11 3.52
C GLU A 219 -11.20 9.11 2.57
N ALA A 220 -11.77 9.57 1.46
CA ALA A 220 -12.39 8.71 0.45
C ALA A 220 -11.38 7.74 -0.17
N ILE A 221 -10.17 8.20 -0.50
CA ILE A 221 -9.10 7.33 -1.03
C ILE A 221 -8.62 6.34 0.03
N ALA A 222 -8.29 6.84 1.22
CA ALA A 222 -7.72 5.99 2.28
C ALA A 222 -8.71 4.90 2.71
N ARG A 223 -10.00 5.23 2.81
CA ARG A 223 -11.06 4.31 3.24
C ARG A 223 -11.81 3.65 2.09
N ALA A 224 -11.33 3.80 0.85
CA ALA A 224 -11.94 3.16 -0.31
C ALA A 224 -12.04 1.64 -0.07
N PRO A 225 -13.14 1.00 -0.49
CA PRO A 225 -13.30 -0.45 -0.41
C PRO A 225 -12.11 -1.18 -1.02
N LEU A 226 -11.76 -2.32 -0.43
CA LEU A 226 -10.67 -3.14 -0.93
C LEU A 226 -11.16 -4.00 -2.10
N PRO A 227 -10.29 -4.26 -3.09
CA PRO A 227 -10.57 -5.30 -4.07
C PRO A 227 -10.75 -6.66 -3.35
N GLN A 228 -11.56 -7.54 -3.95
CA GLN A 228 -11.70 -8.90 -3.43
C GLN A 228 -10.33 -9.58 -3.38
N MET A 229 -10.02 -10.24 -2.24
CA MET A 229 -8.82 -11.04 -2.13
C MET A 229 -8.81 -12.11 -3.23
N PRO A 230 -7.69 -12.28 -3.94
CA PRO A 230 -7.59 -13.39 -4.86
C PRO A 230 -7.68 -14.70 -4.08
N LEU A 231 -8.47 -15.64 -4.59
CA LEU A 231 -8.59 -16.96 -4.00
C LEU A 231 -7.24 -17.68 -4.01
N THR A 232 -6.92 -18.34 -2.91
CA THR A 232 -5.79 -19.28 -2.80
C THR A 232 -6.00 -20.47 -3.74
N LEU A 233 -4.92 -21.20 -4.06
CA LEU A 233 -5.02 -22.42 -4.86
C LEU A 233 -5.93 -23.46 -4.21
N HIS A 234 -5.88 -23.57 -2.88
CA HIS A 234 -6.75 -24.46 -2.13
C HIS A 234 -8.23 -24.06 -2.24
N GLU A 235 -8.56 -22.78 -2.05
CA GLU A 235 -9.93 -22.29 -2.20
C GLU A 235 -10.45 -22.45 -3.62
N LYS A 236 -9.61 -22.21 -4.63
CA LYS A 236 -9.94 -22.47 -6.04
C LYS A 236 -10.24 -23.95 -6.27
N ALA A 237 -9.43 -24.85 -5.71
CA ALA A 237 -9.63 -26.29 -5.82
C ALA A 237 -10.92 -26.75 -5.11
N VAL A 238 -11.20 -26.23 -3.92
CA VAL A 238 -12.44 -26.52 -3.16
C VAL A 238 -13.68 -26.04 -3.92
N ILE A 239 -13.66 -24.84 -4.49
CA ILE A 239 -14.75 -24.31 -5.32
C ILE A 239 -14.90 -25.14 -6.60
N GLY A 240 -13.80 -25.51 -7.25
CA GLY A 240 -13.80 -26.40 -8.42
C GLY A 240 -14.48 -27.74 -8.13
N ASN A 241 -14.09 -28.39 -7.04
CA ASN A 241 -14.67 -29.68 -6.61
C ASN A 241 -16.15 -29.57 -6.25
N ARG A 242 -16.59 -28.47 -5.62
CA ARG A 242 -18.01 -28.22 -5.34
C ARG A 242 -18.83 -28.02 -6.62
N LYS A 243 -18.29 -27.29 -7.59
CA LYS A 243 -18.94 -27.10 -8.90
C LYS A 243 -19.05 -28.40 -9.68
N ALA A 244 -17.99 -29.21 -9.70
CA ALA A 244 -18.00 -30.53 -10.34
C ALA A 244 -19.08 -31.44 -9.75
N LYS A 245 -19.13 -31.56 -8.41
CA LYS A 245 -20.17 -32.34 -7.71
C LYS A 245 -21.59 -31.82 -7.95
N GLY A 246 -21.75 -30.49 -8.09
CA GLY A 246 -23.05 -29.90 -8.41
C GLY A 246 -23.53 -30.23 -9.83
N LEU A 247 -22.59 -30.25 -10.80
CA LEU A 247 -22.88 -30.63 -12.18
C LEU A 247 -23.18 -32.12 -12.34
N GLU A 248 -22.46 -32.99 -11.60
CA GLU A 248 -22.74 -34.43 -11.56
C GLU A 248 -24.16 -34.71 -11.07
N ARG A 249 -24.59 -34.09 -9.96
CA ARG A 249 -25.97 -34.23 -9.44
C ARG A 249 -27.04 -33.76 -10.43
N LEU A 250 -26.81 -32.62 -11.09
CA LEU A 250 -27.74 -32.11 -12.11
C LEU A 250 -27.83 -33.03 -13.34
N ALA A 251 -26.75 -33.75 -13.67
CA ALA A 251 -26.76 -34.73 -14.76
C ALA A 251 -27.49 -36.02 -14.35
N GLU A 252 -27.31 -36.48 -13.12
CA GLU A 252 -28.03 -37.62 -12.54
C GLU A 252 -29.54 -37.37 -12.46
N ASP A 253 -29.96 -36.19 -11.99
CA ASP A 253 -31.37 -35.81 -11.91
C ASP A 253 -32.03 -35.77 -13.31
N ARG A 254 -31.34 -35.22 -14.31
CA ARG A 254 -31.82 -35.21 -15.71
C ARG A 254 -31.91 -36.59 -16.33
N ALA A 255 -30.99 -37.49 -16.00
CA ALA A 255 -31.00 -38.86 -16.49
C ALA A 255 -32.16 -39.66 -15.89
N GLN A 256 -32.51 -39.40 -14.62
CA GLN A 256 -33.65 -40.02 -13.95
C GLN A 256 -34.99 -39.48 -14.48
N ASP A 257 -35.08 -38.19 -14.82
CA ASP A 257 -36.29 -37.60 -15.41
C ASP A 257 -36.55 -38.07 -16.86
N GLN A 258 -35.52 -38.49 -17.61
CA GLN A 258 -35.67 -39.05 -18.96
C GLN A 258 -35.99 -40.55 -18.99
N ALA A 259 -35.87 -41.24 -17.84
CA ALA A 259 -36.16 -42.66 -17.70
C ALA A 259 -37.57 -42.95 -17.15
N ARG A 260 -38.37 -41.90 -16.92
CA ARG A 260 -39.79 -41.96 -16.53
C ARG A 260 -40.70 -41.57 -17.69
#